data_AF-A0ABD3NY29-F1
#
_entry.id   AF-A0ABD3NY29-F1
#
_cell.length_a   1.000
_cell.length_b   1.000
_cell.length_c   1.000
_cell.angle_alpha   90.00
_cell.angle_beta   90.00
_cell.angle_gamma   90.00
#
_symmetry.space_group_name_H-M   'P 1'
#
loop_
_entity.id
_entity.type
_entity.pdbx_description
1 polymer ?
#
loop_
_entity_poly.entity_id
_entity_poly.type
_entity_poly.pdbx_seq_one_letter_code
_entity_poly.pdbx_strand_id
1 'polypeptide(L)'
;MSQRGFEIAPDIDVTDELSIDISGLQETKKPWTAANRRLYNQQSQLKWPQGVQNIFSSAPWSYDEKDYMAGGTILSLHGRVMGRVESTGSDKWGRFCYTTLRGSKDEGIIIINAYRTCHVKTDNPGPFTSYQMEYVGLRESGIKDPQPRFQILQDLTALIDEKRSQGYRPIVMMDVNEDWVAESHKQ
;
A
#
# COMPACT_ATOMS: atom_id res chain seq x y z
N MET A 1 -29.85 10.60 -23.96
CA MET A 1 -28.41 10.53 -24.27
C MET A 1 -27.66 10.63 -22.95
N SER A 2 -26.91 9.60 -22.57
CA SER A 2 -25.94 9.66 -21.48
C SER A 2 -24.89 8.61 -21.80
N GLN A 3 -23.92 8.96 -22.64
CA GLN A 3 -22.65 8.25 -22.65
C GLN A 3 -22.04 8.42 -21.26
N ARG A 4 -22.27 7.47 -20.35
CA ARG A 4 -21.36 7.31 -19.22
C ARG A 4 -20.09 6.76 -19.83
N GLY A 5 -19.21 7.66 -20.24
CA GLY A 5 -17.85 7.33 -20.61
C GLY A 5 -17.19 6.52 -19.49
N PHE A 6 -16.21 5.71 -19.84
CA PHE A 6 -15.43 4.96 -18.87
C PHE A 6 -14.76 5.97 -17.93
N GLU A 7 -15.18 6.02 -16.67
CA GLU A 7 -14.65 6.98 -15.69
C GLU A 7 -13.26 6.51 -15.25
N ILE A 8 -12.24 7.36 -15.41
CA ILE A 8 -10.89 7.12 -14.91
C ILE A 8 -10.85 7.56 -13.45
N ALA A 9 -10.13 6.81 -12.61
CA ALA A 9 -10.01 7.18 -11.21
C ALA A 9 -9.25 8.51 -11.07
N PRO A 10 -9.70 9.48 -10.25
CA PRO A 10 -9.09 10.81 -10.19
C PRO A 10 -7.60 10.79 -9.84
N ASP A 11 -7.15 9.83 -9.04
CA ASP A 11 -5.74 9.65 -8.69
C ASP A 11 -4.86 9.29 -9.89
N ILE A 12 -5.40 8.53 -10.86
CA ILE A 12 -4.71 8.20 -12.11
C ILE A 12 -4.55 9.47 -12.95
N ASP A 13 -5.59 10.29 -13.05
CA ASP A 13 -5.53 11.56 -13.80
C ASP A 13 -4.53 12.53 -13.17
N VAL A 14 -4.57 12.72 -11.84
CA VAL A 14 -3.62 13.58 -11.13
C VAL A 14 -2.18 13.09 -11.27
N THR A 15 -1.96 11.77 -11.18
CA THR A 15 -0.62 11.17 -11.35
C THR A 15 -0.04 11.48 -12.73
N ASP A 16 -0.88 11.42 -13.77
CA ASP A 16 -0.49 11.75 -15.14
C ASP A 16 -0.25 13.26 -15.34
N GLU A 17 -1.17 14.09 -14.86
CA GLU A 17 -1.09 15.55 -14.95
C GLU A 17 0.17 16.10 -14.28
N LEU A 18 0.56 15.53 -13.15
CA LEU A 18 1.77 15.91 -12.42
C LEU A 18 3.04 15.22 -12.95
N SER A 19 2.94 14.38 -13.99
CA SER A 19 4.05 13.61 -14.56
C SER A 19 4.80 12.78 -13.51
N ILE A 20 4.05 12.15 -12.59
CA ILE A 20 4.59 11.32 -11.52
C ILE A 20 4.76 9.89 -12.05
N ASP A 21 5.99 9.37 -12.12
CA ASP A 21 6.25 7.99 -12.58
C ASP A 21 5.79 6.90 -11.59
N ILE A 22 5.82 7.23 -10.28
CA ILE A 22 5.54 6.29 -9.19
C ILE A 22 4.68 6.98 -8.14
N SER A 23 3.49 6.45 -7.89
CA SER A 23 2.54 6.98 -6.91
C SER A 23 2.15 5.93 -5.88
N GLY A 24 2.19 6.30 -4.60
CA GLY A 24 1.71 5.47 -3.51
C GLY A 24 0.49 6.09 -2.84
N LEU A 25 -0.65 5.40 -2.85
CA LEU A 25 -1.85 5.80 -2.13
C LEU A 25 -2.02 4.97 -0.86
N GLN A 26 -2.30 5.66 0.25
CA GLN A 26 -2.55 5.08 1.55
C GLN A 26 -4.04 5.21 1.91
N GLU A 27 -4.55 4.30 2.74
CA GLU A 27 -5.94 4.30 3.20
C GLU A 27 -6.97 4.37 2.07
N THR A 28 -6.77 3.53 1.05
CA THR A 28 -7.60 3.51 -0.18
C THR A 28 -9.08 3.22 0.05
N LYS A 29 -9.44 2.74 1.25
CA LYS A 29 -10.82 2.48 1.67
C LYS A 29 -11.59 1.48 0.78
N LYS A 30 -10.87 0.71 -0.04
CA LYS A 30 -11.44 -0.17 -1.06
C LYS A 30 -10.95 -1.61 -0.86
N PRO A 31 -11.85 -2.60 -0.92
CA PRO A 31 -11.42 -4.00 -0.93
C PRO A 31 -10.80 -4.29 -2.29
N TRP A 32 -9.51 -4.64 -2.34
CA TRP A 32 -8.84 -4.99 -3.60
C TRP A 32 -9.16 -6.42 -4.03
N THR A 33 -10.45 -6.68 -4.26
CA THR A 33 -10.96 -7.92 -4.86
C THR A 33 -10.46 -8.07 -6.30
N ALA A 34 -10.57 -9.27 -6.88
CA ALA A 34 -10.20 -9.50 -8.27
C ALA A 34 -10.94 -8.56 -9.25
N ALA A 35 -12.21 -8.27 -8.99
CA ALA A 35 -13.00 -7.35 -9.81
C ALA A 35 -12.50 -5.91 -9.69
N ASN A 36 -12.24 -5.43 -8.47
CA ASN A 36 -11.76 -4.07 -8.22
C ASN A 36 -10.35 -3.84 -8.78
N ARG A 37 -9.45 -4.83 -8.61
CA ARG A 37 -8.11 -4.80 -9.23
C ARG A 37 -8.21 -4.74 -10.77
N ARG A 38 -9.09 -5.55 -11.36
CA ARG A 38 -9.30 -5.55 -12.82
C ARG A 38 -9.80 -4.21 -13.32
N LEU A 39 -10.77 -3.60 -12.64
CA LEU A 39 -11.32 -2.30 -13.03
C LEU A 39 -10.24 -1.21 -12.96
N TYR A 40 -9.51 -1.12 -11.85
CA TYR A 40 -8.46 -0.12 -11.68
C TYR A 40 -7.30 -0.31 -12.68
N ASN A 41 -6.91 -1.56 -12.94
CA ASN A 41 -5.93 -1.87 -13.98
C ASN A 41 -6.42 -1.46 -15.38
N GLN A 42 -7.69 -1.67 -15.70
CA GLN A 42 -8.26 -1.23 -16.97
C GLN A 42 -8.24 0.30 -17.10
N GLN A 43 -8.63 1.03 -16.05
CA GLN A 43 -8.54 2.49 -16.01
C GLN A 43 -7.10 2.98 -16.20
N SER A 44 -6.15 2.36 -15.49
CA SER A 44 -4.72 2.70 -15.58
C SER A 44 -4.17 2.44 -16.98
N GLN A 45 -4.55 1.32 -17.62
CA GLN A 45 -4.10 0.98 -18.97
C GLN A 45 -4.68 1.91 -20.05
N LEU A 46 -5.90 2.44 -19.84
CA LEU A 46 -6.46 3.46 -20.72
C LEU A 46 -5.64 4.75 -20.67
N LYS A 47 -5.13 5.13 -19.49
CA LYS A 47 -4.30 6.31 -19.30
C LYS A 47 -2.85 6.09 -19.76
N TRP A 48 -2.26 4.96 -19.42
CA TRP A 48 -0.85 4.63 -19.68
C TRP A 48 -0.71 3.35 -20.52
N PRO A 49 -1.05 3.41 -21.82
CA PRO A 49 -1.06 2.24 -22.70
C PRO A 49 0.34 1.66 -22.96
N GLN A 50 1.41 2.41 -22.72
CA GLN A 50 2.79 1.97 -22.89
C GLN A 50 3.26 1.04 -21.76
N GLY A 51 2.54 0.99 -20.64
CA GLY A 51 2.85 0.10 -19.54
C GLY A 51 2.58 0.73 -18.18
N VAL A 52 1.84 0.00 -17.35
CA VAL A 52 1.57 0.31 -15.95
C VAL A 52 1.54 -0.97 -15.13
N GLN A 53 2.00 -0.88 -13.89
CA GLN A 53 1.84 -1.92 -12.90
C GLN A 53 1.32 -1.33 -11.59
N ASN A 54 0.21 -1.90 -11.12
CA ASN A 54 -0.40 -1.56 -9.85
C ASN A 54 -0.22 -2.73 -8.88
N ILE A 55 0.36 -2.44 -7.72
CA ILE A 55 0.50 -3.39 -6.61
C ILE A 55 -0.49 -2.99 -5.52
N PHE A 56 -1.42 -3.89 -5.21
CA PHE A 56 -2.52 -3.63 -4.29
C PHE A 56 -2.36 -4.44 -3.01
N SER A 57 -2.57 -3.80 -1.87
CA SER A 57 -2.76 -4.48 -0.58
C SER A 57 -4.10 -4.11 0.03
N SER A 58 -4.89 -5.10 0.46
CA SER A 58 -6.07 -4.91 1.30
C SER A 58 -6.22 -6.12 2.20
N ALA A 59 -6.82 -5.93 3.37
CA ALA A 59 -7.20 -7.04 4.22
C ALA A 59 -8.22 -7.96 3.51
N PRO A 60 -8.25 -9.27 3.84
CA PRO A 60 -9.09 -10.25 3.14
C PRO A 60 -10.56 -10.21 3.60
N TRP A 61 -10.86 -9.43 4.63
CA TRP A 61 -12.21 -9.29 5.15
C TRP A 61 -13.05 -8.55 4.08
N SER A 62 -14.35 -8.84 4.01
CA SER A 62 -15.27 -8.01 3.24
C SER A 62 -16.54 -7.89 4.08
N TYR A 63 -16.95 -6.67 4.37
CA TYR A 63 -18.23 -6.43 5.03
C TYR A 63 -19.33 -6.27 3.98
N ASP A 64 -20.57 -6.44 4.42
CA ASP A 64 -21.77 -6.47 3.55
C ASP A 64 -21.98 -5.18 2.73
N GLU A 65 -21.26 -4.09 3.05
CA GLU A 65 -21.10 -2.92 2.19
C GLU A 65 -20.08 -3.21 1.07
N LYS A 66 -20.59 -3.72 -0.05
CA LYS A 66 -19.87 -4.38 -1.17
C LYS A 66 -18.70 -3.64 -1.84
N ASP A 67 -18.31 -2.45 -1.41
CA ASP A 67 -17.13 -1.75 -1.97
C ASP A 67 -16.33 -0.91 -0.96
N TYR A 68 -16.54 -1.14 0.35
CA TYR A 68 -15.78 -0.44 1.40
C TYR A 68 -14.91 -1.41 2.21
N MET A 69 -13.65 -1.01 2.45
CA MET A 69 -12.74 -1.69 3.38
C MET A 69 -11.73 -0.72 3.95
N ALA A 70 -11.66 -0.60 5.27
CA ALA A 70 -10.68 0.29 5.90
C ALA A 70 -9.22 -0.12 5.64
N GLY A 71 -8.35 0.90 5.56
CA GLY A 71 -6.95 0.72 5.23
C GLY A 71 -6.73 0.49 3.72
N GLY A 72 -5.80 -0.39 3.40
CA GLY A 72 -5.43 -0.73 2.03
C GLY A 72 -4.48 0.28 1.39
N THR A 73 -3.61 -0.22 0.51
CA THR A 73 -2.60 0.56 -0.20
C THR A 73 -2.57 0.22 -1.68
N ILE A 74 -2.24 1.20 -2.53
CA ILE A 74 -1.87 0.97 -3.94
C ILE A 74 -0.50 1.58 -4.17
N LEU A 75 0.36 0.85 -4.88
CA LEU A 75 1.57 1.39 -5.47
C LEU A 75 1.47 1.25 -6.99
N SER A 76 1.42 2.37 -7.69
CA SER A 76 1.30 2.42 -9.14
C SER A 76 2.63 2.89 -9.74
N LEU A 77 3.09 2.19 -10.77
CA LEU A 77 4.28 2.53 -11.55
C LEU A 77 3.91 2.55 -13.01
N HIS A 78 4.36 3.56 -13.75
CA HIS A 78 4.18 3.61 -15.20
C HIS A 78 5.38 4.21 -15.91
N GLY A 79 5.36 4.21 -17.24
CA GLY A 79 6.42 4.85 -18.02
C GLY A 79 7.76 4.11 -17.94
N ARG A 80 8.86 4.86 -17.84
CA ARG A 80 10.23 4.32 -18.05
C ARG A 80 10.71 3.40 -16.92
N VAL A 81 10.15 3.55 -15.72
CA VAL A 81 10.54 2.73 -14.55
C VAL A 81 10.08 1.28 -14.68
N MET A 82 9.08 1.01 -15.53
CA MET A 82 8.54 -0.34 -15.77
C MET A 82 9.59 -1.34 -16.24
N GLY A 83 10.54 -0.91 -17.08
CA GLY A 83 11.62 -1.78 -17.55
C GLY A 83 12.64 -2.18 -16.49
N ARG A 84 12.53 -1.64 -15.27
CA ARG A 84 13.42 -1.95 -14.14
C ARG A 84 12.76 -2.81 -13.08
N VAL A 85 11.44 -3.04 -13.14
CA VAL A 85 10.74 -3.85 -12.14
C VAL A 85 11.33 -5.26 -12.14
N GLU A 86 11.77 -5.72 -10.96
CA GLU A 86 12.32 -7.06 -10.76
C GLU A 86 11.33 -7.96 -10.01
N SER A 87 10.77 -7.48 -8.90
CA SER A 87 9.78 -8.21 -8.10
C SER A 87 8.81 -7.27 -7.38
N THR A 88 7.62 -7.77 -7.06
CA THR A 88 6.58 -7.04 -6.33
C THR A 88 6.07 -7.86 -5.16
N GLY A 89 5.44 -7.22 -4.18
CA GLY A 89 4.78 -7.91 -3.09
C GLY A 89 3.84 -7.02 -2.30
N SER A 90 3.02 -7.64 -1.47
CA SER A 90 2.08 -6.97 -0.58
C SER A 90 1.92 -7.76 0.70
N ASP A 91 1.59 -7.07 1.79
CA ASP A 91 1.22 -7.74 3.03
C ASP A 91 -0.20 -8.34 2.94
N LYS A 92 -0.54 -9.16 3.93
CA LYS A 92 -1.84 -9.84 3.98
C LYS A 92 -2.96 -8.97 4.53
N TRP A 93 -2.64 -7.91 5.28
CA TRP A 93 -3.63 -7.15 6.05
C TRP A 93 -3.87 -5.74 5.49
N GLY A 94 -3.36 -5.41 4.30
CA GLY A 94 -3.64 -4.12 3.67
C GLY A 94 -2.81 -2.96 4.21
N ARG A 95 -1.66 -3.24 4.81
CA ARG A 95 -0.79 -2.27 5.49
C ARG A 95 0.32 -1.76 4.59
N PHE A 96 0.87 -2.60 3.71
CA PHE A 96 1.91 -2.17 2.78
C PHE A 96 1.95 -2.99 1.50
N CYS A 97 2.45 -2.36 0.44
CA CYS A 97 2.86 -3.00 -0.80
C CYS A 97 4.21 -2.45 -1.25
N TYR A 98 4.94 -3.22 -2.05
CA TYR A 98 6.26 -2.84 -2.52
C TYR A 98 6.56 -3.33 -3.93
N THR A 99 7.54 -2.67 -4.54
CA THR A 99 8.21 -3.14 -5.76
C THR A 99 9.71 -2.97 -5.61
N THR A 100 10.46 -3.78 -6.33
CA THR A 100 11.92 -3.69 -6.43
C THR A 100 12.27 -3.30 -7.86
N LEU A 101 13.17 -2.33 -7.98
CA LEU A 101 13.69 -1.83 -9.24
C LEU A 101 15.17 -2.17 -9.35
N ARG A 102 15.56 -2.89 -10.40
CA ARG A 102 16.95 -3.25 -10.67
C ARG A 102 17.74 -2.04 -11.16
N GLY A 103 18.86 -1.81 -10.50
CA GLY A 103 19.88 -0.86 -10.89
C GLY A 103 21.02 -1.53 -11.65
N SER A 104 22.20 -0.91 -11.57
CA SER A 104 23.46 -1.46 -12.09
C SER A 104 24.27 -2.09 -10.97
N LYS A 105 25.24 -2.96 -11.31
CA LYS A 105 26.23 -3.51 -10.36
C LYS A 105 25.60 -4.25 -9.17
N ASP A 106 24.54 -5.01 -9.44
CA ASP A 106 23.81 -5.79 -8.44
C ASP A 106 23.21 -4.97 -7.28
N GLU A 107 23.05 -3.66 -7.50
CA GLU A 107 22.27 -2.80 -6.62
C GLU A 107 20.90 -2.49 -7.22
N GLY A 108 19.96 -2.12 -6.36
CA GLY A 108 18.62 -1.71 -6.76
C GLY A 108 17.95 -0.84 -5.73
N ILE A 109 16.69 -0.48 -6.00
CA ILE A 109 15.85 0.28 -5.07
C ILE A 109 14.63 -0.58 -4.72
N ILE A 110 14.26 -0.64 -3.45
CA ILE A 110 12.94 -1.11 -3.04
C ILE A 110 12.08 0.10 -2.71
N ILE A 111 10.91 0.18 -3.33
CA ILE A 111 9.92 1.22 -3.06
C ILE A 111 8.80 0.57 -2.28
N ILE A 112 8.55 1.09 -1.08
CA ILE A 112 7.54 0.57 -0.17
C ILE A 112 6.50 1.68 0.04
N ASN A 113 5.23 1.34 -0.19
CA ASN A 113 4.10 2.17 0.18
C ASN A 113 3.40 1.54 1.39
N ALA A 114 3.28 2.27 2.50
CA ALA A 114 2.74 1.75 3.75
C ALA A 114 1.76 2.72 4.42
N TYR A 115 0.86 2.16 5.22
CA TYR A 115 -0.11 2.89 6.04
C TYR A 115 -0.14 2.27 7.43
N ARG A 116 0.21 3.06 8.46
CA ARG A 116 0.04 2.66 9.86
C ARG A 116 -1.27 3.22 10.38
N THR A 117 -2.08 2.36 10.99
CA THR A 117 -3.37 2.76 11.56
C THR A 117 -3.22 3.92 12.57
N CYS A 118 -4.12 4.89 12.50
CA CYS A 118 -4.13 6.05 13.39
C CYS A 118 -4.58 5.72 14.82
N HIS A 119 -5.32 4.62 15.01
CA HIS A 119 -5.85 4.26 16.32
C HIS A 119 -4.86 3.50 17.20
N VAL A 120 -4.98 3.70 18.50
CA VAL A 120 -4.40 2.86 19.55
C VAL A 120 -5.49 2.08 20.28
N LYS A 121 -5.09 1.06 21.07
CA LYS A 121 -6.02 0.20 21.84
C LYS A 121 -6.97 1.00 22.73
N THR A 122 -6.50 2.11 23.31
CA THR A 122 -7.27 2.97 24.23
C THR A 122 -8.36 3.79 23.54
N ASP A 123 -8.32 3.92 22.21
CA ASP A 123 -9.31 4.71 21.45
C ASP A 123 -10.65 4.01 21.29
N ASN A 124 -10.76 2.74 21.72
CA ASN A 124 -11.92 1.87 21.49
C ASN A 124 -12.36 1.88 20.01
N PRO A 125 -11.46 1.52 19.07
CA PRO A 125 -11.72 1.63 17.65
C PRO A 125 -12.92 0.76 17.22
N GLY A 126 -13.75 1.32 16.34
CA GLY A 126 -14.92 0.63 15.82
C GLY A 126 -14.56 -0.65 15.03
N PRO A 127 -15.53 -1.56 14.84
CA PRO A 127 -15.30 -2.86 14.22
C PRO A 127 -14.80 -2.78 12.78
N PHE A 128 -15.10 -1.69 12.07
CA PHE A 128 -14.75 -1.47 10.66
C PHE A 128 -13.51 -0.58 10.45
N THR A 129 -12.71 -0.36 11.49
CA THR A 129 -11.47 0.43 11.41
C THR A 129 -10.30 -0.41 10.91
N SER A 130 -9.29 0.25 10.33
CA SER A 130 -8.04 -0.40 9.90
C SER A 130 -7.33 -1.10 11.07
N TYR A 131 -7.38 -0.49 12.27
CA TYR A 131 -6.85 -1.09 13.50
C TYR A 131 -7.50 -2.44 13.79
N GLN A 132 -8.83 -2.50 13.76
CA GLN A 132 -9.54 -3.74 14.11
C GLN A 132 -9.31 -4.83 13.06
N MET A 133 -9.26 -4.47 11.77
CA MET A 133 -8.92 -5.43 10.70
C MET A 133 -7.55 -6.06 10.90
N GLU A 134 -6.55 -5.23 11.21
CA GLU A 134 -5.20 -5.69 11.49
C GLU A 134 -5.15 -6.50 12.78
N TYR A 135 -5.80 -6.03 13.85
CA TYR A 135 -5.85 -6.72 15.14
C TYR A 135 -6.42 -8.14 15.01
N VAL A 136 -7.55 -8.30 14.30
CA VAL A 136 -8.16 -9.61 14.04
C VAL A 136 -7.23 -10.49 13.21
N GLY A 137 -6.63 -9.95 12.14
CA GLY A 137 -5.68 -10.71 11.32
C GLY A 137 -4.44 -11.18 12.07
N LEU A 138 -3.91 -10.34 12.95
CA LEU A 138 -2.79 -10.68 13.82
C LEU A 138 -3.17 -11.74 14.85
N ARG A 139 -4.38 -11.65 15.45
CA ARG A 139 -4.92 -12.68 16.35
C ARG A 139 -5.02 -14.03 15.65
N GLU A 140 -5.56 -14.06 14.44
CA GLU A 140 -5.69 -15.28 13.64
C GLU A 140 -4.33 -15.87 13.25
N SER A 141 -3.30 -15.04 13.08
CA SER A 141 -1.92 -15.48 12.85
C SER A 141 -1.23 -16.07 14.09
N GLY A 142 -1.90 -16.07 15.26
CA GLY A 142 -1.40 -16.66 16.50
C GLY A 142 -0.83 -15.66 17.51
N ILE A 143 -0.85 -14.36 17.22
CA ILE A 143 -0.36 -13.32 18.15
C ILE A 143 -1.41 -13.10 19.24
N LYS A 144 -1.05 -13.32 20.51
CA LYS A 144 -2.00 -13.24 21.63
C LYS A 144 -2.38 -11.82 22.04
N ASP A 145 -1.47 -10.85 22.01
CA ASP A 145 -1.81 -9.45 22.29
C ASP A 145 -1.28 -8.57 21.16
N PRO A 146 -2.00 -8.52 20.02
CA PRO A 146 -1.55 -7.76 18.88
C PRO A 146 -1.40 -6.28 19.18
N GLN A 147 -0.30 -5.72 18.69
CA GLN A 147 -0.05 -4.28 18.68
C GLN A 147 0.12 -3.82 17.22
N PRO A 148 -0.98 -3.60 16.48
CA PRO A 148 -0.97 -3.24 15.06
C PRO A 148 0.09 -2.19 14.68
N ARG A 149 0.09 -1.06 15.39
CA ARG A 149 1.02 0.07 15.15
C ARG A 149 2.49 -0.30 15.30
N PHE A 150 2.83 -1.24 16.19
CA PHE A 150 4.20 -1.68 16.39
C PHE A 150 4.57 -2.79 15.39
N GLN A 151 3.65 -3.73 15.15
CA GLN A 151 3.90 -4.90 14.32
C GLN A 151 4.23 -4.52 12.87
N ILE A 152 3.54 -3.53 12.30
CA ILE A 152 3.87 -3.02 10.96
C ILE A 152 5.33 -2.53 10.88
N LEU A 153 5.85 -1.87 11.93
CA LEU A 153 7.23 -1.38 11.93
C LEU A 153 8.23 -2.55 11.99
N GLN A 154 7.93 -3.59 12.75
CA GLN A 154 8.74 -4.82 12.79
C GLN A 154 8.76 -5.51 11.42
N ASP A 155 7.60 -5.67 10.80
CA ASP A 155 7.46 -6.34 9.52
C ASP A 155 8.15 -5.55 8.39
N LEU A 156 8.03 -4.22 8.39
CA LEU A 156 8.74 -3.34 7.46
C LEU A 156 10.26 -3.39 7.68
N THR A 157 10.72 -3.41 8.94
CA THR A 157 12.15 -3.53 9.25
C THR A 157 12.70 -4.85 8.72
N ALA A 158 12.00 -5.96 8.97
CA ALA A 158 12.39 -7.27 8.46
C ALA A 158 12.47 -7.30 6.92
N LEU A 159 11.47 -6.73 6.23
CA LEU A 159 11.48 -6.60 4.76
C LEU A 159 12.66 -5.75 4.27
N ILE A 160 12.93 -4.62 4.92
CA ILE A 160 14.04 -3.73 4.56
C ILE A 160 15.37 -4.44 4.75
N ASP A 161 15.57 -5.14 5.87
CA ASP A 161 16.83 -5.85 6.15
C ASP A 161 17.05 -7.00 5.16
N GLU A 162 16.00 -7.78 4.87
CA GLU A 162 16.04 -8.83 3.84
C GLU A 162 16.46 -8.24 2.48
N LYS A 163 15.85 -7.13 2.07
CA LYS A 163 16.09 -6.52 0.76
C LYS A 163 17.44 -5.80 0.70
N ARG A 164 17.90 -5.22 1.80
CA ARG A 164 19.27 -4.67 1.91
C ARG A 164 20.33 -5.74 1.77
N SER A 165 20.10 -6.94 2.33
CA SER A 165 21.01 -8.07 2.14
C SER A 165 21.12 -8.54 0.68
N GLN A 166 20.10 -8.23 -0.14
CA GLN A 166 20.04 -8.52 -1.57
C GLN A 166 20.56 -7.36 -2.45
N GLY A 167 21.10 -6.28 -1.86
CA GLY A 167 21.64 -5.13 -2.60
C GLY A 167 20.65 -3.99 -2.86
N TYR A 168 19.43 -4.05 -2.30
CA TYR A 168 18.44 -2.99 -2.48
C TYR A 168 18.56 -1.87 -1.45
N ARG A 169 18.30 -0.63 -1.86
CA ARG A 169 18.17 0.54 -0.99
C ARG A 169 16.71 0.94 -0.85
N PRO A 170 16.21 1.19 0.38
CA PRO A 170 14.79 1.46 0.57
C PRO A 170 14.43 2.93 0.31
N ILE A 171 13.29 3.12 -0.36
CA ILE A 171 12.47 4.33 -0.32
C ILE A 171 11.14 3.94 0.33
N VAL A 172 10.83 4.56 1.48
CA VAL A 172 9.61 4.29 2.23
C VAL A 172 8.69 5.49 2.12
N MET A 173 7.54 5.30 1.48
CA MET A 173 6.44 6.25 1.43
C MET A 173 5.39 5.75 2.42
N MET A 174 5.22 6.46 3.53
CA MET A 174 4.37 5.95 4.61
C MET A 174 3.63 7.08 5.29
N ASP A 175 2.32 6.91 5.45
CA ASP A 175 1.59 7.61 6.50
C ASP A 175 1.83 6.87 7.81
N VAL A 176 2.69 7.46 8.63
CA VAL A 176 3.10 6.91 9.91
C VAL A 176 2.04 7.22 10.97
N ASN A 177 1.16 8.21 10.82
CA ASN A 177 0.24 8.62 11.89
C ASN A 177 0.97 8.78 13.26
N GLU A 178 2.14 9.42 13.26
CA GLU A 178 2.91 9.83 14.45
C GLU A 178 3.41 11.25 14.28
N ASP A 179 3.60 11.95 15.39
CA ASP A 179 4.42 13.16 15.43
C ASP A 179 5.86 12.80 15.85
N TRP A 180 6.78 12.85 14.89
CA TRP A 180 8.20 12.62 15.17
C TRP A 180 8.79 13.64 16.16
N VAL A 181 8.40 14.92 16.05
CA VAL A 181 8.97 15.98 16.87
C VAL A 181 8.51 15.84 18.31
N ALA A 182 7.22 15.54 18.52
CA ALA A 182 6.68 15.35 19.87
C ALA A 182 7.26 14.11 20.58
N GLU A 183 7.58 13.04 19.84
CA GLU A 183 8.01 11.77 20.42
C GLU A 183 9.53 11.60 20.52
N SER A 184 10.32 12.17 19.61
CA SER A 184 11.79 12.03 19.62
C SER A 184 12.50 12.78 20.76
N HIS A 185 11.82 13.77 21.37
CA HIS A 185 12.35 14.55 22.49
C HIS A 185 11.83 14.11 23.87
N LYS A 186 11.05 13.03 23.94
CA LYS A 186 10.59 12.40 25.20
C LYS A 186 11.53 11.29 25.71
N GLN A 187 12.60 11.00 24.97
CA GLN A 187 13.58 9.96 25.29
C GLN A 187 14.70 10.47 26.21
#